data_AF-A0A5E4HR74-F1
#
_entry.id   AF-A0A5E4HR74-F1
#
_cell.length_a   1.000
_cell.length_b   1.000
_cell.length_c   1.000
_cell.angle_alpha   90.00
_cell.angle_beta   90.00
_cell.angle_gamma   90.00
#
_symmetry.space_group_name_H-M   'P 1'
#
loop_
_entity.id
_entity.type
_entity.pdbx_description
1 polymer ?
#
loop_
_entity_poly.entity_id
_entity_poly.type
_entity_poly.pdbx_seq_one_letter_code
_entity_poly.pdbx_strand_id
1 'polypeptide(L)'
;MRLRNITLAGIILIVLAFTISMAGAIENSMGNETPSVNVTGNSTETLTVSLNDTVDPEADDNQAEDESLIGPGNALYGLSIAFENIGEIFTFNASEKLGKQVSHARKRIAEARAALKRNDTEAANFALAKYEAKMSEMNGTMSGLSGNDTGLINAEQMILKHQRILENLSNSHPNSTGLLRAYKNSKNLEEKFRSKTAGKFGRIEMEDGGRILQEEQDESEDAKERTQIKAELTDNGSNVNIDLRFQTNSTNETDIVEETLDELKNLRINLSENLKLEHDDDTDVTGAPTTTLTASENEKDSKDYKVKLDVKAKVEGNFTDVKVEFKFHLNETTKSGIVDGINKKLSELNSDEVLKGLELKVLEHKKVENGKEIENSEDIEKSDSSNIVEKKGER
;
A
#
# COMPACT_ATOMS: atom_id res chain seq x y z
N MET A 1 36.39 44.16 -27.49
CA MET A 1 35.08 43.78 -28.03
C MET A 1 34.50 42.69 -27.14
N ARG A 2 33.40 43.01 -26.43
CA ARG A 2 32.73 42.17 -25.43
C ARG A 2 31.34 41.81 -25.98
N LEU A 3 31.12 40.55 -26.36
CA LEU A 3 29.80 40.02 -26.70
C LEU A 3 29.79 38.50 -26.47
N ARG A 4 29.68 38.10 -25.21
CA ARG A 4 29.29 36.75 -24.77
C ARG A 4 28.66 36.95 -23.39
N ASN A 5 27.33 37.12 -23.32
CA ASN A 5 26.50 37.04 -22.10
C ASN A 5 25.03 37.44 -22.40
N ILE A 6 24.40 36.91 -23.45
CA ILE A 6 22.94 37.05 -23.63
C ILE A 6 22.42 35.78 -24.33
N THR A 7 22.34 34.67 -23.60
CA THR A 7 21.65 33.44 -24.08
C THR A 7 21.17 32.57 -22.91
N LEU A 8 20.79 33.17 -21.77
CA LEU A 8 20.24 32.41 -20.63
C LEU A 8 18.96 33.01 -20.03
N ALA A 9 18.46 34.13 -20.54
CA ALA A 9 17.21 34.76 -20.06
C ALA A 9 15.98 34.45 -20.93
N GLY A 10 16.11 33.65 -21.99
CA GLY A 10 15.06 33.47 -23.01
C GLY A 10 14.11 32.28 -22.83
N ILE A 11 14.27 31.46 -21.78
CA ILE A 11 13.49 30.21 -21.62
C ILE A 11 12.36 30.34 -20.58
N ILE A 12 12.34 31.38 -19.74
CA ILE A 12 11.33 31.54 -18.70
C ILE A 12 10.04 32.25 -19.21
N LEU A 13 10.04 32.83 -20.42
CA LEU A 13 8.92 33.63 -20.92
C LEU A 13 8.04 32.97 -22.00
N ILE A 14 8.23 31.68 -22.31
CA ILE A 14 7.46 30.98 -23.37
C ILE A 14 6.28 30.15 -22.83
N VAL A 15 6.18 29.91 -21.52
CA VAL A 15 5.07 29.10 -20.96
C VAL A 15 3.79 29.92 -20.73
N LEU A 16 3.79 31.24 -20.91
CA LEU A 16 2.61 32.09 -20.69
C LEU A 16 1.83 32.50 -21.96
N ALA A 17 2.18 32.00 -23.15
CA ALA A 17 1.61 32.48 -24.42
C ALA A 17 0.58 31.55 -25.10
N PHE A 18 0.16 30.45 -24.45
CA PHE A 18 -0.77 29.47 -25.05
C PHE A 18 -2.07 29.26 -24.26
N THR A 19 -2.84 30.32 -23.97
CA THR A 19 -4.25 30.17 -23.52
C THR A 19 -5.18 31.30 -23.96
N ILE A 20 -5.00 31.89 -25.15
CA ILE A 20 -6.04 32.76 -25.73
C ILE A 20 -6.24 32.43 -27.21
N SER A 21 -7.06 31.43 -27.49
CA SER A 21 -7.84 31.33 -28.74
C SER A 21 -8.96 30.30 -28.58
N MET A 22 -10.02 30.71 -27.89
CA MET A 22 -11.39 30.27 -28.19
C MET A 22 -12.31 31.47 -28.06
N ALA A 23 -12.39 32.25 -29.14
CA ALA A 23 -13.53 33.12 -29.40
C ALA A 23 -14.48 32.36 -30.32
N GLY A 24 -15.64 31.99 -29.79
CA GLY A 24 -16.74 31.36 -30.51
C GLY A 24 -18.06 31.88 -29.96
N ALA A 25 -18.49 33.00 -30.55
CA ALA A 25 -19.83 33.61 -30.55
C ALA A 25 -20.90 33.07 -29.59
N ILE A 26 -21.27 33.88 -28.58
CA ILE A 26 -22.67 34.01 -28.15
C ILE A 26 -22.96 35.52 -28.03
N GLU A 27 -23.93 35.94 -28.84
CA GLU A 27 -24.46 37.28 -28.98
C GLU A 27 -25.58 37.51 -27.95
N ASN A 28 -25.70 38.77 -27.48
CA ASN A 28 -26.80 39.37 -26.71
C ASN A 28 -26.88 39.09 -25.18
N SER A 29 -26.53 40.11 -24.39
CA SER A 29 -27.54 40.93 -23.67
C SER A 29 -26.84 41.97 -22.77
N MET A 30 -27.25 43.23 -22.90
CA MET A 30 -26.81 44.36 -22.08
C MET A 30 -27.29 44.22 -20.63
N GLY A 31 -26.37 44.38 -19.68
CA GLY A 31 -26.64 44.56 -18.26
C GLY A 31 -25.39 45.10 -17.57
N ASN A 32 -25.31 46.42 -17.44
CA ASN A 32 -24.20 47.15 -16.86
C ASN A 32 -24.32 47.18 -15.34
N GLU A 33 -23.61 46.30 -14.62
CA GLU A 33 -23.35 46.46 -13.19
C GLU A 33 -21.91 46.06 -12.87
N THR A 34 -21.20 46.98 -12.22
CA THR A 34 -19.82 46.83 -11.74
C THR A 34 -19.85 46.23 -10.34
N PRO A 35 -19.19 45.09 -10.05
CA PRO A 35 -19.06 44.65 -8.67
C PRO A 35 -17.74 45.18 -8.07
N SER A 36 -17.85 46.16 -7.17
CA SER A 36 -16.80 46.44 -6.18
C SER A 36 -16.93 45.42 -5.05
N VAL A 37 -15.89 44.62 -4.79
CA VAL A 37 -15.83 43.77 -3.60
C VAL A 37 -14.99 44.46 -2.54
N ASN A 38 -15.64 44.94 -1.49
CA ASN A 38 -15.00 45.33 -0.25
C ASN A 38 -14.68 44.07 0.57
N VAL A 39 -13.42 43.94 0.97
CA VAL A 39 -12.96 42.97 1.97
C VAL A 39 -13.25 43.56 3.36
N THR A 40 -14.02 42.85 4.18
CA THR A 40 -14.16 43.12 5.62
C THR A 40 -14.43 41.79 6.33
N GLY A 41 -13.53 41.39 7.22
CA GLY A 41 -13.67 40.19 8.04
C GLY A 41 -14.46 40.44 9.32
N ASN A 42 -14.98 39.37 9.92
CA ASN A 42 -14.91 39.11 11.36
C ASN A 42 -15.30 37.65 11.68
N SER A 43 -14.88 37.19 12.85
CA SER A 43 -14.65 35.82 13.29
C SER A 43 -15.86 35.01 13.81
N THR A 44 -15.57 33.71 13.96
CA THR A 44 -16.08 32.75 14.97
C THR A 44 -17.45 32.12 14.74
N GLU A 45 -17.43 30.93 14.15
CA GLU A 45 -18.46 29.90 14.41
C GLU A 45 -17.79 28.65 14.99
N THR A 46 -18.26 28.27 16.17
CA THR A 46 -17.85 27.07 16.91
C THR A 46 -18.69 25.89 16.41
N LEU A 47 -18.07 24.95 15.70
CA LEU A 47 -18.69 23.70 15.27
C LEU A 47 -18.58 22.66 16.40
N THR A 48 -19.70 22.40 17.06
CA THR A 48 -19.87 21.24 17.95
C THR A 48 -20.16 19.99 17.12
N VAL A 49 -19.22 19.06 17.05
CA VAL A 49 -19.42 17.73 16.46
C VAL A 49 -19.87 16.77 17.55
N SER A 50 -21.04 16.18 17.36
CA SER A 50 -21.59 15.13 18.20
C SER A 50 -20.90 13.80 17.87
N LEU A 51 -20.03 13.31 18.77
CA LEU A 51 -19.49 11.95 18.71
C LEU A 51 -20.50 10.98 19.33
N ASN A 52 -21.15 10.19 18.48
CA ASN A 52 -21.66 8.86 18.80
C ASN A 52 -22.05 8.21 17.47
N ASP A 53 -21.10 7.55 16.82
CA ASP A 53 -21.42 6.52 15.85
C ASP A 53 -20.38 5.41 15.88
N THR A 54 -20.91 4.19 15.79
CA THR A 54 -20.24 2.91 15.93
C THR A 54 -19.24 2.72 14.78
N VAL A 55 -17.97 2.47 15.14
CA VAL A 55 -16.84 2.41 14.20
C VAL A 55 -16.89 1.12 13.38
N ASP A 56 -17.11 1.28 12.08
CA ASP A 56 -16.97 0.25 11.06
C ASP A 56 -15.47 0.15 10.66
N PRO A 57 -14.81 -1.01 10.79
CA PRO A 57 -13.36 -1.13 10.59
C PRO A 57 -12.89 -1.03 9.11
N GLU A 58 -13.76 -0.71 8.14
CA GLU A 58 -13.39 -0.39 6.75
C GLU A 58 -13.03 1.09 6.51
N ALA A 59 -13.07 1.94 7.54
CA ALA A 59 -12.96 3.40 7.37
C ALA A 59 -11.52 3.97 7.37
N ASP A 60 -10.51 3.22 7.78
CA ASP A 60 -9.24 3.84 8.22
C ASP A 60 -8.36 4.37 7.07
N ASP A 61 -8.26 3.65 5.95
CA ASP A 61 -7.50 4.10 4.78
C ASP A 61 -8.34 5.03 3.85
N ASN A 62 -9.57 5.34 4.27
CA ASN A 62 -10.58 6.05 3.50
C ASN A 62 -10.81 7.51 3.93
N GLN A 63 -10.19 7.96 5.03
CA GLN A 63 -10.62 9.18 5.72
C GLN A 63 -9.58 10.30 5.80
N ALA A 64 -8.29 10.06 5.52
CA ALA A 64 -7.24 11.03 5.84
C ALA A 64 -6.47 11.64 4.65
N GLU A 65 -6.93 11.50 3.40
CA GLU A 65 -6.37 12.31 2.31
C GLU A 65 -7.24 13.54 2.06
N ASP A 66 -6.87 14.58 2.82
CA ASP A 66 -7.21 15.98 2.72
C ASP A 66 -8.08 16.33 1.50
N GLU A 67 -9.29 16.81 1.78
CA GLU A 67 -10.00 17.68 0.85
C GLU A 67 -9.11 18.89 0.58
N SER A 68 -8.25 18.79 -0.44
CA SER A 68 -7.45 19.93 -0.87
C SER A 68 -8.43 21.04 -1.19
N LEU A 69 -8.27 22.19 -0.51
CA LEU A 69 -9.14 23.38 -0.63
C LEU A 69 -9.35 23.82 -2.09
N ILE A 70 -8.46 23.36 -2.98
CA ILE A 70 -8.43 23.62 -4.41
C ILE A 70 -8.74 22.31 -5.15
N GLY A 71 -10.01 21.91 -5.15
CA GLY A 71 -10.51 20.79 -5.94
C GLY A 71 -10.92 21.18 -7.38
N PRO A 72 -11.34 20.20 -8.22
CA PRO A 72 -11.71 20.40 -9.63
C PRO A 72 -12.78 21.47 -9.93
N GLY A 73 -13.59 21.87 -8.94
CA GLY A 73 -14.56 22.97 -9.06
C GLY A 73 -14.01 24.37 -8.73
N ASN A 74 -12.73 24.48 -8.36
CA ASN A 74 -12.09 25.75 -8.00
C ASN A 74 -11.34 26.36 -9.21
N ALA A 75 -11.45 27.68 -9.41
CA ALA A 75 -10.76 28.38 -10.50
C ALA A 75 -9.22 28.23 -10.46
N LEU A 76 -8.63 28.02 -9.28
CA LEU A 76 -7.20 27.81 -9.09
C LEU A 76 -6.75 26.35 -9.31
N TYR A 77 -7.67 25.43 -9.61
CA TYR A 77 -7.34 24.03 -9.83
C TYR A 77 -6.37 23.82 -11.00
N GLY A 78 -6.57 24.56 -12.10
CA GLY A 78 -5.64 24.54 -13.23
C GLY A 78 -4.21 24.93 -12.85
N LEU A 79 -4.06 25.84 -11.88
CA LEU A 79 -2.75 26.24 -11.35
C LEU A 79 -2.11 25.14 -10.50
N SER A 80 -2.89 24.41 -9.68
CA SER A 80 -2.40 23.23 -8.95
C SER A 80 -1.85 22.18 -9.92
N ILE A 81 -2.62 21.85 -10.97
CA ILE A 81 -2.19 20.91 -12.01
C ILE A 81 -0.90 21.40 -12.70
N ALA A 82 -0.79 22.70 -12.98
CA ALA A 82 0.40 23.26 -13.61
C ALA A 82 1.64 23.13 -12.72
N PHE A 83 1.54 23.42 -11.42
CA PHE A 83 2.65 23.26 -10.49
C PHE A 83 3.08 21.81 -10.33
N GLU A 84 2.13 20.88 -10.26
CA GLU A 84 2.40 19.44 -10.22
C GLU A 84 3.17 18.98 -11.48
N ASN A 85 2.73 19.39 -12.66
CA ASN A 85 3.40 19.08 -13.93
C ASN A 85 4.81 19.70 -14.01
N ILE A 86 5.00 20.91 -13.49
CA ILE A 86 6.33 21.54 -13.39
C ILE A 86 7.25 20.68 -12.52
N GLY A 87 6.77 20.22 -11.37
CA GLY A 87 7.50 19.33 -10.47
C GLY A 87 7.95 18.05 -11.16
N GLU A 88 7.09 17.43 -11.97
CA GLU A 88 7.43 16.23 -12.75
C GLU A 88 8.42 16.49 -13.90
N ILE A 89 8.35 17.66 -14.55
CA ILE A 89 9.27 18.02 -15.65
C ILE A 89 10.70 18.18 -15.12
N PHE A 90 10.85 18.72 -13.90
CA PHE A 90 12.16 18.88 -13.27
C PHE A 90 12.68 17.62 -12.56
N THR A 91 11.91 16.52 -12.57
CA THR A 91 12.39 15.21 -12.10
C THR A 91 13.08 14.45 -13.23
N PHE A 92 14.41 14.46 -13.20
CA PHE A 92 15.25 13.81 -14.21
C PHE A 92 15.31 12.29 -14.06
N ASN A 93 15.11 11.77 -12.85
CA ASN A 93 15.09 10.32 -12.61
C ASN A 93 13.73 9.75 -13.04
N ALA A 94 13.73 8.80 -13.97
CA ALA A 94 12.49 8.23 -14.50
C ALA A 94 11.68 7.45 -13.45
N SER A 95 12.36 6.81 -12.48
CA SER A 95 11.72 6.05 -11.41
C SER A 95 11.03 6.99 -10.41
N GLU A 96 11.74 8.03 -9.98
CA GLU A 96 11.17 9.10 -9.13
C GLU A 96 10.01 9.82 -9.85
N LYS A 97 10.16 10.09 -11.16
CA LYS A 97 9.11 10.71 -11.97
C LYS A 97 7.87 9.82 -12.03
N LEU A 98 8.05 8.52 -12.22
CA LEU A 98 6.96 7.55 -12.22
C LEU A 98 6.24 7.55 -10.86
N GLY A 99 6.99 7.54 -9.75
CA GLY A 99 6.44 7.65 -8.40
C GLY A 99 5.59 8.91 -8.20
N LYS A 100 6.05 10.07 -8.69
CA LYS A 100 5.27 11.32 -8.64
C LYS A 100 3.99 11.25 -9.46
N GLN A 101 4.05 10.67 -10.67
CA GLN A 101 2.88 10.49 -11.52
C GLN A 101 1.82 9.59 -10.88
N VAL A 102 2.25 8.51 -10.23
CA VAL A 102 1.38 7.61 -9.47
C VAL A 102 0.72 8.36 -8.30
N SER A 103 1.49 9.13 -7.53
CA SER A 103 0.97 9.94 -6.42
C SER A 103 -0.06 10.97 -6.90
N HIS A 104 0.22 11.69 -8.00
CA HIS A 104 -0.74 12.63 -8.57
C HIS A 104 -2.00 11.94 -9.08
N ALA A 105 -1.90 10.73 -9.62
CA ALA A 105 -3.07 9.93 -9.98
C ALA A 105 -3.90 9.52 -8.75
N ARG A 106 -3.27 9.10 -7.64
CA ARG A 106 -3.94 8.85 -6.36
C ARG A 106 -4.74 10.08 -5.93
N LYS A 107 -4.11 11.25 -5.99
CA LYS A 107 -4.76 12.55 -5.69
C LYS A 107 -5.98 12.81 -6.57
N ARG A 108 -5.93 12.50 -7.87
CA ARG A 108 -7.10 12.64 -8.76
C ARG A 108 -8.26 11.71 -8.38
N ILE A 109 -7.99 10.49 -7.90
CA ILE A 109 -9.03 9.59 -7.38
C ILE A 109 -9.65 10.16 -6.11
N ALA A 110 -8.85 10.69 -5.19
CA ALA A 110 -9.34 11.34 -3.97
C ALA A 110 -10.24 12.54 -4.28
N GLU A 111 -9.84 13.40 -5.22
CA GLU A 111 -10.66 14.53 -5.68
C GLU A 111 -11.97 14.09 -6.34
N ALA A 112 -11.92 13.04 -7.17
CA ALA A 112 -13.12 12.47 -7.77
C ALA A 112 -14.09 11.95 -6.70
N ARG A 113 -13.58 11.25 -5.70
CA ARG A 113 -14.36 10.78 -4.54
C ARG A 113 -14.98 11.94 -3.78
N ALA A 114 -14.23 13.00 -3.48
CA ALA A 114 -14.73 14.17 -2.77
C ALA A 114 -15.81 14.93 -3.58
N ALA A 115 -15.67 14.99 -4.91
CA ALA A 115 -16.69 15.54 -5.79
C ALA A 115 -17.97 14.68 -5.80
N LEU A 116 -17.84 13.35 -5.87
CA LEU A 116 -18.97 12.42 -5.80
C LEU A 116 -19.74 12.53 -4.47
N LYS A 117 -19.03 12.65 -3.34
CA LYS A 117 -19.66 12.89 -2.02
C LYS A 117 -20.51 14.16 -1.98
N ARG A 118 -20.14 15.18 -2.77
CA ARG A 118 -20.88 16.45 -2.92
C ARG A 118 -21.96 16.40 -4.02
N ASN A 119 -22.19 15.24 -4.63
CA ASN A 119 -23.04 15.05 -5.81
C ASN A 119 -22.62 15.90 -7.03
N ASP A 120 -21.36 16.33 -7.09
CA ASP A 120 -20.79 17.09 -8.20
C ASP A 120 -20.19 16.15 -9.24
N THR A 121 -21.07 15.58 -10.07
CA THR A 121 -20.68 14.61 -11.09
C THR A 121 -19.78 15.20 -12.18
N GLU A 122 -19.88 16.49 -12.45
CA GLU A 122 -19.03 17.17 -13.44
C GLU A 122 -17.60 17.28 -12.93
N ALA A 123 -17.41 17.77 -11.70
CA ALA A 123 -16.10 17.86 -11.08
C ALA A 123 -15.46 16.48 -10.89
N ALA A 124 -16.26 15.46 -10.56
CA ALA A 124 -15.79 14.08 -10.46
C ALA A 124 -15.29 13.56 -11.82
N ASN A 125 -16.07 13.73 -12.89
CA ASN A 125 -15.67 13.33 -14.24
C ASN A 125 -14.42 14.09 -14.72
N PHE A 126 -14.29 15.36 -14.35
CA PHE A 126 -13.10 16.15 -14.67
C PHE A 126 -11.85 15.64 -13.96
N ALA A 127 -11.93 15.31 -12.66
CA ALA A 127 -10.82 14.68 -11.93
C ALA A 127 -10.44 13.33 -12.53
N LEU A 128 -11.41 12.49 -12.89
CA LEU A 128 -11.17 11.19 -13.54
C LEU A 128 -10.54 11.35 -14.93
N ALA A 129 -10.90 12.37 -15.70
CA ALA A 129 -10.21 12.67 -16.96
C ALA A 129 -8.74 13.05 -16.73
N LYS A 130 -8.41 13.77 -15.63
CA LYS A 130 -7.02 14.05 -15.26
C LYS A 130 -6.27 12.81 -14.77
N TYR A 131 -6.94 11.92 -14.05
CA TYR A 131 -6.40 10.60 -13.69
C TYR A 131 -5.99 9.82 -14.94
N GLU A 132 -6.86 9.75 -15.95
CA GLU A 132 -6.57 9.07 -17.22
C GLU A 132 -5.38 9.69 -17.95
N ALA A 133 -5.28 11.02 -17.97
CA ALA A 133 -4.12 11.72 -18.53
C ALA A 133 -2.81 11.30 -17.82
N LYS A 134 -2.82 11.22 -16.48
CA LYS A 134 -1.66 10.77 -15.71
C LYS A 134 -1.30 9.31 -16.01
N MET A 135 -2.27 8.42 -16.17
CA MET A 135 -2.02 7.03 -16.59
C MET A 135 -1.35 6.93 -17.96
N SER A 136 -1.75 7.80 -18.91
CA SER A 136 -1.10 7.86 -20.21
C SER A 136 0.36 8.36 -20.11
N GLU A 137 0.63 9.33 -19.23
CA GLU A 137 1.99 9.83 -18.99
C GLU A 137 2.88 8.77 -18.35
N MET A 138 2.35 8.00 -17.38
CA MET A 138 3.05 6.87 -16.76
C MET A 138 3.47 5.82 -17.78
N ASN A 139 2.63 5.52 -18.77
CA ASN A 139 3.00 4.60 -19.84
C ASN A 139 4.23 5.08 -20.64
N GLY A 140 4.35 6.39 -20.84
CA GLY A 140 5.52 7.02 -21.44
C GLY A 140 6.76 6.88 -20.55
N THR A 141 6.66 7.25 -19.27
CA THR A 141 7.76 7.16 -18.30
C THR A 141 8.24 5.72 -18.12
N MET A 142 7.30 4.79 -17.96
CA MET A 142 7.54 3.36 -17.81
C MET A 142 8.40 2.83 -18.95
N SER A 143 8.19 3.26 -20.20
CA SER A 143 8.96 2.80 -21.36
C SER A 143 10.48 3.01 -21.21
N GLY A 144 10.90 4.05 -20.48
CA GLY A 144 12.31 4.35 -20.21
C GLY A 144 12.95 3.58 -19.05
N LEU A 145 12.15 2.86 -18.25
CA LEU A 145 12.65 2.07 -17.11
C LEU A 145 13.06 0.66 -17.54
N SER A 146 13.96 0.04 -16.79
CA SER A 146 14.23 -1.38 -16.89
C SER A 146 13.12 -2.19 -16.22
N GLY A 147 12.92 -3.45 -16.63
CA GLY A 147 11.89 -4.32 -16.02
C GLY A 147 12.15 -4.69 -14.56
N ASN A 148 13.37 -4.43 -14.06
CA ASN A 148 13.78 -4.64 -12.68
C ASN A 148 13.90 -3.34 -11.87
N ASP A 149 13.44 -2.20 -12.40
CA ASP A 149 13.43 -0.94 -11.66
C ASP A 149 12.45 -1.05 -10.49
N THR A 150 12.90 -0.74 -9.27
CA THR A 150 12.06 -0.84 -8.06
C THR A 150 10.87 0.12 -8.11
N GLY A 151 10.99 1.28 -8.76
CA GLY A 151 9.87 2.19 -8.95
C GLY A 151 8.82 1.66 -9.90
N LEU A 152 9.17 0.74 -10.80
CA LEU A 152 8.20 0.05 -11.65
C LEU A 152 7.32 -0.90 -10.83
N ILE A 153 7.92 -1.67 -9.92
CA ILE A 153 7.23 -2.61 -9.04
C ILE A 153 6.32 -1.86 -8.04
N ASN A 154 6.84 -0.80 -7.42
CA ASN A 154 6.06 0.04 -6.51
C ASN A 154 4.88 0.70 -7.24
N ALA A 155 5.12 1.25 -8.43
CA ALA A 155 4.03 1.81 -9.23
C ALA A 155 2.95 0.77 -9.57
N GLU A 156 3.33 -0.47 -9.91
CA GLU A 156 2.38 -1.56 -10.13
C GLU A 156 1.49 -1.82 -8.90
N GLN A 157 2.08 -1.96 -7.71
CA GLN A 157 1.35 -2.14 -6.45
C GLN A 157 0.38 -0.97 -6.19
N MET A 158 0.80 0.26 -6.41
CA MET A 158 -0.04 1.44 -6.24
C MET A 158 -1.20 1.50 -7.25
N ILE A 159 -1.00 1.05 -8.49
CA ILE A 159 -2.08 0.91 -9.47
C ILE A 159 -3.12 -0.12 -9.01
N LEU A 160 -2.71 -1.22 -8.38
CA LEU A 160 -3.65 -2.18 -7.78
C LEU A 160 -4.48 -1.53 -6.66
N LYS A 161 -3.85 -0.73 -5.79
CA LYS A 161 -4.56 0.06 -4.77
C LYS A 161 -5.58 1.01 -5.43
N HIS A 162 -5.22 1.70 -6.51
CA HIS A 162 -6.15 2.56 -7.28
C HIS A 162 -7.34 1.78 -7.86
N GLN A 163 -7.11 0.60 -8.42
CA GLN A 163 -8.18 -0.25 -8.99
C GLN A 163 -9.23 -0.61 -7.94
N ARG A 164 -8.80 -0.99 -6.74
CA ARG A 164 -9.70 -1.33 -5.63
C ARG A 164 -10.58 -0.13 -5.25
N ILE A 165 -9.99 1.06 -5.13
CA ILE A 165 -10.74 2.28 -4.82
C ILE A 165 -11.75 2.59 -5.94
N LEU A 166 -11.33 2.51 -7.20
CA LEU A 166 -12.20 2.77 -8.36
C LEU A 166 -13.34 1.76 -8.49
N GLU A 167 -13.13 0.50 -8.14
CA GLU A 167 -14.16 -0.53 -8.08
C GLU A 167 -15.20 -0.22 -7.01
N ASN A 168 -14.76 0.10 -5.79
CA ASN A 168 -15.65 0.50 -4.70
C ASN A 168 -16.47 1.76 -5.04
N LEU A 169 -15.84 2.75 -5.66
CA LEU A 169 -16.54 3.94 -6.15
C LEU A 169 -17.54 3.60 -7.27
N SER A 170 -17.21 2.67 -8.16
CA SER A 170 -18.10 2.24 -9.25
C SER A 170 -19.33 1.51 -8.69
N ASN A 171 -19.15 0.69 -7.66
CA ASN A 171 -20.25 -0.02 -6.99
C ASN A 171 -21.23 0.95 -6.31
N SER A 172 -20.71 2.00 -5.67
CA SER A 172 -21.53 3.05 -5.04
C SER A 172 -22.13 4.06 -6.04
N HIS A 173 -21.55 4.18 -7.24
CA HIS A 173 -21.98 5.12 -8.28
C HIS A 173 -22.11 4.44 -9.65
N PRO A 174 -23.06 3.49 -9.83
CA PRO A 174 -23.11 2.60 -11.00
C PRO A 174 -23.35 3.31 -12.33
N ASN A 175 -23.87 4.55 -12.31
CA ASN A 175 -24.13 5.35 -13.51
C ASN A 175 -22.95 6.25 -13.91
N SER A 176 -21.82 6.19 -13.20
CA SER A 176 -20.64 7.00 -13.51
C SER A 176 -19.80 6.37 -14.62
N THR A 177 -19.96 6.87 -15.84
CA THR A 177 -19.16 6.42 -17.00
C THR A 177 -17.68 6.75 -16.84
N GLY A 178 -17.33 7.84 -16.14
CA GLY A 178 -15.95 8.21 -15.84
C GLY A 178 -15.25 7.19 -14.95
N LEU A 179 -15.92 6.67 -13.92
CA LEU A 179 -15.33 5.67 -13.01
C LEU A 179 -15.06 4.36 -13.75
N LEU A 180 -16.02 3.89 -14.54
CA LEU A 180 -15.86 2.67 -15.34
C LEU A 180 -14.69 2.80 -16.33
N ARG A 181 -14.53 3.98 -16.96
CA ARG A 181 -13.43 4.25 -17.88
C ARG A 181 -12.09 4.30 -17.16
N ALA A 182 -11.99 4.99 -16.03
CA ALA A 182 -10.80 5.04 -15.20
C ALA A 182 -10.37 3.65 -14.72
N TYR A 183 -11.31 2.82 -14.26
CA TYR A 183 -11.05 1.44 -13.84
C TYR A 183 -10.47 0.61 -14.99
N LYS A 184 -11.12 0.60 -16.16
CA LYS A 184 -10.64 -0.12 -17.35
C LYS A 184 -9.24 0.32 -17.79
N ASN A 185 -8.98 1.63 -17.77
CA ASN A 185 -7.67 2.18 -18.12
C ASN A 185 -6.60 1.73 -17.11
N SER A 186 -6.92 1.68 -15.83
CA SER A 186 -6.00 1.21 -14.79
C SER A 186 -5.69 -0.29 -14.90
N LYS A 187 -6.65 -1.12 -15.32
CA LYS A 187 -6.42 -2.54 -15.65
C LYS A 187 -5.50 -2.72 -16.85
N ASN A 188 -5.69 -1.92 -17.91
CA ASN A 188 -4.79 -1.94 -19.07
C ASN A 188 -3.37 -1.54 -18.68
N LEU A 189 -3.21 -0.54 -17.80
CA LEU A 189 -1.89 -0.11 -17.36
C LEU A 189 -1.21 -1.19 -16.50
N GLU A 190 -1.93 -1.84 -15.58
CA GLU A 190 -1.43 -2.99 -14.81
C GLU A 190 -0.89 -4.10 -15.72
N GLU A 191 -1.61 -4.46 -16.78
CA GLU A 191 -1.15 -5.48 -17.74
C GLU A 191 0.20 -5.09 -18.37
N LYS A 192 0.41 -3.80 -18.66
CA LYS A 192 1.68 -3.31 -19.20
C LYS A 192 2.79 -3.32 -18.15
N PHE A 193 2.49 -2.99 -16.90
CA PHE A 193 3.43 -3.15 -15.78
C PHE A 193 3.86 -4.62 -15.67
N ARG A 194 2.89 -5.54 -15.57
CA ARG A 194 3.13 -6.98 -15.53
C ARG A 194 3.96 -7.47 -16.71
N SER A 195 3.63 -7.06 -17.93
CA SER A 195 4.40 -7.47 -19.12
C SER A 195 5.85 -7.00 -19.03
N LYS A 196 6.11 -5.87 -18.39
CA LYS A 196 7.44 -5.29 -18.27
C LYS A 196 8.24 -5.89 -17.11
N THR A 197 7.58 -6.23 -16.01
CA THR A 197 8.19 -6.90 -14.84
C THR A 197 8.35 -8.41 -15.06
N ALA A 198 7.46 -9.06 -15.84
CA ALA A 198 7.49 -10.50 -16.13
C ALA A 198 8.77 -10.97 -16.86
N GLY A 199 9.46 -10.09 -17.58
CA GLY A 199 10.77 -10.38 -18.16
C GLY A 199 11.82 -10.82 -17.14
N LYS A 200 11.63 -10.51 -15.85
CA LYS A 200 12.46 -10.98 -14.73
C LYS A 200 12.26 -12.46 -14.44
N PHE A 201 11.02 -12.96 -14.44
CA PHE A 201 10.75 -14.36 -14.08
C PHE A 201 11.14 -15.33 -15.20
N GLY A 202 10.96 -14.96 -16.47
CA GLY A 202 11.30 -15.84 -17.59
C GLY A 202 12.79 -15.92 -17.94
N ARG A 203 13.63 -14.94 -17.55
CA ARG A 203 15.08 -14.95 -17.87
C ARG A 203 15.95 -15.72 -16.89
N ILE A 204 15.48 -15.92 -15.65
CA ILE A 204 16.22 -16.74 -14.68
C ILE A 204 16.16 -18.23 -15.07
N GLU A 205 15.19 -18.66 -15.88
CA GLU A 205 15.02 -20.06 -16.28
C GLU A 205 15.79 -20.49 -17.55
N MET A 206 16.52 -19.60 -18.26
CA MET A 206 17.09 -19.96 -19.58
C MET A 206 18.57 -19.68 -19.80
N GLU A 207 19.34 -19.19 -18.82
CA GLU A 207 20.77 -18.91 -19.01
C GLU A 207 21.74 -20.00 -18.54
N ASP A 208 21.31 -21.02 -17.78
CA ASP A 208 22.19 -22.14 -17.43
C ASP A 208 21.65 -23.48 -17.92
N GLY A 209 22.07 -23.84 -19.14
CA GLY A 209 21.95 -25.19 -19.67
C GLY A 209 22.83 -26.15 -18.89
N GLY A 210 22.38 -26.58 -17.70
CA GLY A 210 23.09 -27.50 -16.83
C GLY A 210 22.15 -28.40 -16.05
N ARG A 211 21.88 -29.60 -16.59
CA ARG A 211 21.33 -30.72 -15.81
C ARG A 211 22.33 -31.10 -14.72
N ILE A 212 21.90 -31.18 -13.46
CA ILE A 212 22.15 -32.30 -12.54
C ILE A 212 21.08 -32.28 -11.45
N LEU A 213 20.46 -33.44 -11.27
CA LEU A 213 19.64 -33.82 -10.13
C LEU A 213 20.53 -33.86 -8.87
N GLN A 214 20.24 -33.01 -7.90
CA GLN A 214 20.22 -33.45 -6.51
C GLN A 214 19.31 -32.52 -5.71
N GLU A 215 18.32 -33.16 -5.13
CA GLU A 215 17.45 -32.70 -4.07
C GLU A 215 18.31 -32.41 -2.83
N GLU A 216 19.01 -31.27 -2.86
CA GLU A 216 19.39 -30.57 -1.66
C GLU A 216 18.49 -29.36 -1.55
N GLN A 217 17.74 -29.39 -0.46
CA GLN A 217 16.85 -28.39 0.08
C GLN A 217 17.68 -27.17 0.49
N ASP A 218 18.32 -26.52 -0.49
CA ASP A 218 19.03 -25.28 -0.27
C ASP A 218 18.04 -24.14 -0.42
N GLU A 219 17.86 -23.44 0.68
CA GLU A 219 17.02 -22.27 0.88
C GLU A 219 17.54 -21.09 0.03
N SER A 220 17.49 -21.21 -1.29
CA SER A 220 17.45 -20.03 -2.13
C SER A 220 16.08 -19.38 -1.93
N GLU A 221 16.03 -18.59 -0.85
CA GLU A 221 14.97 -17.65 -0.50
C GLU A 221 14.79 -16.64 -1.65
N ASP A 222 14.19 -17.10 -2.75
CA ASP A 222 13.59 -16.21 -3.73
C ASP A 222 12.54 -15.40 -2.97
N ALA A 223 12.83 -14.11 -2.79
CA ALA A 223 12.03 -13.05 -2.21
C ALA A 223 10.71 -12.81 -2.99
N LYS A 224 9.92 -13.86 -3.18
CA LYS A 224 8.57 -13.79 -3.70
C LYS A 224 7.66 -13.51 -2.52
N GLU A 225 6.85 -12.47 -2.64
CA GLU A 225 5.71 -12.23 -1.76
C GLU A 225 4.93 -13.54 -1.63
N ARG A 226 4.87 -14.07 -0.41
CA ARG A 226 4.30 -15.38 -0.12
C ARG A 226 3.44 -15.25 1.11
N THR A 227 2.20 -15.70 0.94
CA THR A 227 1.24 -15.87 2.01
C THR A 227 1.01 -17.36 2.19
N GLN A 228 1.23 -17.87 3.39
CA GLN A 228 0.89 -19.25 3.74
C GLN A 228 0.11 -19.28 5.05
N ILE A 229 -1.01 -19.98 5.03
CA ILE A 229 -1.86 -20.17 6.21
C ILE A 229 -1.98 -21.68 6.42
N LYS A 230 -1.42 -22.15 7.52
CA LYS A 230 -1.48 -23.56 7.92
C LYS A 230 -2.30 -23.68 9.19
N ALA A 231 -3.21 -24.65 9.21
CA ALA A 231 -3.90 -25.05 10.43
C ALA A 231 -3.71 -26.55 10.65
N GLU A 232 -3.16 -26.88 11.81
CA GLU A 232 -2.97 -28.25 12.29
C GLU A 232 -4.09 -28.58 13.28
N LEU A 233 -4.87 -29.61 12.98
CA LEU A 233 -5.94 -30.07 13.86
C LEU A 233 -5.35 -30.79 15.08
N THR A 234 -5.93 -30.53 16.25
CA THR A 234 -5.64 -31.21 17.51
C THR A 234 -6.92 -31.79 18.08
N ASP A 235 -6.82 -32.67 19.09
CA ASP A 235 -8.00 -33.30 19.71
C ASP A 235 -9.04 -32.29 20.23
N ASN A 236 -8.60 -31.08 20.61
CA ASN A 236 -9.43 -30.06 21.26
C ASN A 236 -9.57 -28.75 20.46
N GLY A 237 -9.07 -28.69 19.21
CA GLY A 237 -9.05 -27.44 18.45
C GLY A 237 -8.07 -27.48 17.28
N SER A 238 -7.52 -26.31 16.93
CA SER A 238 -6.57 -26.14 15.84
C SER A 238 -5.45 -25.19 16.23
N ASN A 239 -4.22 -25.54 15.87
CA ASN A 239 -3.07 -24.63 15.93
C ASN A 239 -2.93 -23.94 14.58
N VAL A 240 -3.05 -22.62 14.56
CA VAL A 240 -2.93 -21.82 13.34
C VAL A 240 -1.55 -21.17 13.31
N ASN A 241 -0.90 -21.25 12.15
CA ASN A 241 0.29 -20.51 11.81
C ASN A 241 0.07 -19.71 10.52
N ILE A 242 0.21 -18.39 10.61
CA ILE A 242 0.16 -17.47 9.47
C ILE A 242 1.58 -16.97 9.21
N ASP A 243 2.10 -17.32 8.04
CA ASP A 243 3.39 -16.86 7.53
C ASP A 243 3.13 -15.91 6.35
N LEU A 244 3.44 -14.62 6.54
CA LEU A 244 3.28 -13.57 5.55
C LEU A 244 4.63 -12.92 5.25
N ARG A 245 4.99 -12.80 3.97
CA ARG A 245 6.17 -12.07 3.50
C ARG A 245 5.78 -11.07 2.43
N PHE A 246 6.20 -9.82 2.59
CA PHE A 246 5.97 -8.75 1.61
C PHE A 246 7.11 -7.71 1.64
N GLN A 247 7.16 -6.85 0.63
CA GLN A 247 8.10 -5.73 0.57
C GLN A 247 7.35 -4.40 0.72
N THR A 248 7.89 -3.49 1.52
CA THR A 248 7.43 -2.11 1.63
C THR A 248 8.53 -1.14 1.22
N ASN A 249 8.14 0.04 0.71
CA ASN A 249 9.06 1.14 0.42
C ASN A 249 9.29 2.05 1.64
N SER A 250 8.62 1.78 2.76
CA SER A 250 8.90 2.53 3.97
C SER A 250 10.06 1.93 4.73
N THR A 251 10.91 2.83 5.23
CA THR A 251 11.96 2.54 6.21
C THR A 251 11.57 3.06 7.60
N ASN A 252 10.41 3.72 7.71
CA ASN A 252 9.87 4.21 8.97
C ASN A 252 9.11 3.08 9.67
N GLU A 253 9.41 2.89 10.95
CA GLU A 253 8.80 1.86 11.79
C GLU A 253 7.27 1.95 11.83
N THR A 254 6.70 3.15 11.92
CA THR A 254 5.24 3.35 12.01
C THR A 254 4.56 2.94 10.71
N ASP A 255 5.09 3.40 9.57
CA ASP A 255 4.55 3.04 8.25
C ASP A 255 4.68 1.52 7.98
N ILE A 256 5.80 0.90 8.41
CA ILE A 256 5.98 -0.56 8.29
C ILE A 256 4.91 -1.29 9.11
N VAL A 257 4.59 -0.80 10.31
CA VAL A 257 3.52 -1.36 11.15
C VAL A 257 2.15 -1.21 10.49
N GLU A 258 1.83 -0.04 9.96
CA GLU A 258 0.56 0.21 9.27
C GLU A 258 0.40 -0.69 8.05
N GLU A 259 1.43 -0.78 7.20
CA GLU A 259 1.37 -1.64 6.00
C GLU A 259 1.33 -3.13 6.38
N THR A 260 2.01 -3.53 7.46
CA THR A 260 1.88 -4.90 8.00
C THR A 260 0.44 -5.20 8.42
N LEU A 261 -0.21 -4.27 9.11
CA LEU A 261 -1.59 -4.42 9.54
C LEU A 261 -2.53 -4.51 8.35
N ASP A 262 -2.30 -3.70 7.31
CA ASP A 262 -3.10 -3.71 6.09
C ASP A 262 -2.95 -5.02 5.31
N GLU A 263 -1.74 -5.56 5.21
CA GLU A 263 -1.52 -6.86 4.58
C GLU A 263 -2.18 -8.00 5.38
N LEU A 264 -2.15 -7.94 6.70
CA LEU A 264 -2.87 -8.89 7.57
C LEU A 264 -4.40 -8.75 7.45
N LYS A 265 -4.92 -7.53 7.24
CA LYS A 265 -6.35 -7.32 6.93
C LYS A 265 -6.71 -7.83 5.55
N ASN A 266 -5.87 -7.60 4.54
CA ASN A 266 -6.05 -8.12 3.18
C ASN A 266 -6.10 -9.66 3.17
N LEU A 267 -5.32 -10.30 4.05
CA LEU A 267 -5.37 -11.75 4.26
C LEU A 267 -6.78 -12.25 4.56
N ARG A 268 -7.58 -11.50 5.34
CA ARG A 268 -8.95 -11.90 5.71
C ARG A 268 -9.82 -12.14 4.50
N ILE A 269 -9.64 -11.33 3.45
CA ILE A 269 -10.43 -11.41 2.22
C ILE A 269 -10.13 -12.72 1.47
N ASN A 270 -8.89 -13.21 1.53
CA ASN A 270 -8.41 -14.37 0.78
C ASN A 270 -8.18 -15.62 1.65
N LEU A 271 -8.66 -15.64 2.89
CA LEU A 271 -8.44 -16.73 3.86
C LEU A 271 -8.86 -18.10 3.32
N SER A 272 -10.06 -18.15 2.75
CA SER A 272 -10.68 -19.41 2.28
C SER A 272 -9.91 -20.09 1.17
N GLU A 273 -9.20 -19.31 0.34
CA GLU A 273 -8.41 -19.81 -0.79
C GLU A 273 -7.01 -20.28 -0.35
N ASN A 274 -6.47 -19.69 0.73
CA ASN A 274 -5.09 -19.92 1.16
C ASN A 274 -4.95 -20.88 2.35
N LEU A 275 -6.05 -21.20 3.05
CA LEU A 275 -6.04 -22.11 4.19
C LEU A 275 -5.79 -23.56 3.73
N LYS A 276 -4.63 -24.12 4.11
CA LYS A 276 -4.31 -25.54 3.97
C LYS A 276 -4.49 -26.26 5.30
N LEU A 277 -5.30 -27.32 5.30
CA LEU A 277 -5.45 -28.23 6.44
C LEU A 277 -4.48 -29.40 6.25
N GLU A 278 -3.66 -29.70 7.26
CA GLU A 278 -2.62 -30.75 7.17
C GLU A 278 -3.17 -32.20 7.07
N HIS A 279 -4.49 -32.38 6.96
CA HIS A 279 -5.13 -33.70 6.87
C HIS A 279 -5.92 -33.96 5.58
N ASP A 280 -5.83 -33.07 4.58
CA ASP A 280 -6.55 -33.22 3.31
C ASP A 280 -5.91 -34.24 2.34
N ASP A 281 -4.79 -34.87 2.71
CA ASP A 281 -4.14 -35.89 1.89
C ASP A 281 -4.83 -37.27 2.06
N ASP A 282 -5.80 -37.51 1.16
CA ASP A 282 -5.96 -38.79 0.44
C ASP A 282 -6.63 -40.00 1.14
N THR A 283 -7.50 -39.81 2.14
CA THR A 283 -8.42 -40.90 2.53
C THR A 283 -9.90 -40.52 2.42
N ASP A 284 -10.56 -41.16 1.46
CA ASP A 284 -11.99 -41.11 1.18
C ASP A 284 -12.78 -41.78 2.33
N VAL A 285 -12.78 -41.16 3.51
CA VAL A 285 -13.48 -41.67 4.70
C VAL A 285 -14.90 -41.12 4.70
N THR A 286 -15.79 -41.81 4.01
CA THR A 286 -17.25 -41.58 3.97
C THR A 286 -17.99 -41.97 5.27
N GLY A 287 -17.29 -41.99 6.41
CA GLY A 287 -17.88 -42.28 7.71
C GLY A 287 -18.35 -41.01 8.42
N ALA A 288 -19.65 -40.87 8.66
CA ALA A 288 -20.20 -39.81 9.50
C ALA A 288 -19.52 -39.81 10.89
N PRO A 289 -18.84 -38.72 11.31
CA PRO A 289 -18.17 -38.68 12.60
C PRO A 289 -19.23 -38.54 13.69
N THR A 290 -19.50 -39.65 14.40
CA THR A 290 -20.29 -39.64 15.63
C THR A 290 -19.35 -39.89 16.81
N THR A 291 -18.54 -38.88 17.14
CA THR A 291 -17.75 -38.87 18.37
C THR A 291 -18.40 -37.92 19.36
N THR A 292 -19.23 -38.49 20.23
CA THR A 292 -19.68 -37.83 21.46
C THR A 292 -18.46 -37.72 22.38
N LEU A 293 -17.75 -36.61 22.31
CA LEU A 293 -16.64 -36.28 23.21
C LEU A 293 -17.21 -35.88 24.57
N THR A 294 -17.12 -36.79 25.54
CA THR A 294 -17.29 -36.48 26.96
C THR A 294 -16.17 -35.54 27.39
N ALA A 295 -16.53 -34.30 27.74
CA ALA A 295 -15.62 -33.31 28.30
C ALA A 295 -14.93 -33.88 29.55
N SER A 296 -13.65 -34.20 29.43
CA SER A 296 -12.80 -34.59 30.54
C SER A 296 -12.08 -33.34 31.04
N GLU A 297 -12.46 -32.87 32.23
CA GLU A 297 -11.95 -31.68 32.94
C GLU A 297 -10.50 -31.86 33.43
N ASN A 298 -9.55 -32.14 32.52
CA ASN A 298 -8.13 -32.14 32.82
C ASN A 298 -7.44 -30.92 32.20
N GLU A 299 -7.67 -29.76 32.82
CA GLU A 299 -7.17 -28.44 32.43
C GLU A 299 -5.67 -28.20 32.76
N LYS A 300 -4.92 -29.23 33.17
CA LYS A 300 -3.58 -29.05 33.78
C LYS A 300 -2.36 -29.23 32.87
N ASP A 301 -2.53 -29.73 31.65
CA ASP A 301 -1.40 -29.94 30.71
C ASP A 301 -1.55 -29.21 29.37
N SER A 302 -2.51 -28.28 29.26
CA SER A 302 -2.54 -27.33 28.13
C SER A 302 -1.38 -26.36 28.28
N LYS A 303 -0.21 -26.78 27.76
CA LYS A 303 1.00 -25.99 27.67
C LYS A 303 0.71 -24.76 26.81
N ASP A 304 0.31 -23.68 27.47
CA ASP A 304 0.70 -22.30 27.19
C ASP A 304 0.85 -21.98 25.69
N TYR A 305 -0.21 -22.20 24.92
CA TYR A 305 -0.29 -21.72 23.54
C TYR A 305 -0.48 -20.20 23.57
N LYS A 306 0.55 -19.49 24.02
CA LYS A 306 0.57 -18.03 24.07
C LYS A 306 0.51 -17.53 22.64
N VAL A 307 -0.48 -16.68 22.37
CA VAL A 307 -0.56 -15.92 21.11
C VAL A 307 0.78 -15.25 20.88
N LYS A 308 1.44 -15.57 19.76
CA LYS A 308 2.76 -15.07 19.42
C LYS A 308 2.69 -14.40 18.05
N LEU A 309 2.98 -13.10 18.03
CA LEU A 309 3.18 -12.32 16.82
C LEU A 309 4.66 -11.93 16.77
N ASP A 310 5.36 -12.33 15.72
CA ASP A 310 6.76 -11.98 15.44
C ASP A 310 6.82 -11.31 14.07
N VAL A 311 7.30 -10.07 14.02
CA VAL A 311 7.39 -9.27 12.80
C VAL A 311 8.85 -8.90 12.62
N LYS A 312 9.48 -9.36 11.54
CA LYS A 312 10.87 -9.07 11.23
C LYS A 312 10.92 -8.20 10.00
N ALA A 313 11.51 -7.02 10.13
CA ALA A 313 11.69 -6.08 9.05
C ALA A 313 13.18 -5.91 8.76
N LYS A 314 13.59 -6.08 7.50
CA LYS A 314 14.97 -5.96 7.06
C LYS A 314 15.06 -4.84 6.03
N VAL A 315 15.70 -3.73 6.40
CA VAL A 315 15.84 -2.57 5.52
C VAL A 315 17.06 -2.76 4.62
N GLU A 316 16.83 -2.70 3.30
CA GLU A 316 17.84 -2.79 2.26
C GLU A 316 17.71 -1.59 1.30
N GLY A 317 18.53 -0.56 1.51
CA GLY A 317 18.47 0.66 0.71
C GLY A 317 17.15 1.43 0.94
N ASN A 318 16.28 1.43 -0.06
CA ASN A 318 15.01 2.18 -0.08
C ASN A 318 13.77 1.28 0.09
N PHE A 319 13.96 0.00 0.38
CA PHE A 319 12.86 -0.93 0.64
C PHE A 319 13.14 -1.73 1.91
N THR A 320 12.09 -2.32 2.44
CA THR A 320 12.12 -3.16 3.63
C THR A 320 11.42 -4.48 3.31
N ASP A 321 12.14 -5.59 3.48
CA ASP A 321 11.57 -6.93 3.47
C ASP A 321 10.92 -7.21 4.81
N VAL A 322 9.62 -7.48 4.82
CA VAL A 322 8.86 -7.76 6.04
C VAL A 322 8.42 -9.22 6.06
N LYS A 323 8.70 -9.90 7.18
CA LYS A 323 8.26 -11.27 7.48
C LYS A 323 7.44 -11.25 8.76
N VAL A 324 6.19 -11.68 8.67
CA VAL A 324 5.26 -11.81 9.80
C VAL A 324 5.02 -13.30 10.06
N GLU A 325 5.14 -13.70 11.31
CA GLU A 325 4.78 -15.03 11.81
C GLU A 325 3.77 -14.85 12.95
N PHE A 326 2.52 -15.26 12.72
CA PHE A 326 1.44 -15.12 13.70
C PHE A 326 0.86 -16.49 14.08
N LYS A 327 1.07 -16.89 15.34
CA LYS A 327 0.73 -18.20 15.89
C LYS A 327 -0.27 -18.10 17.02
N PHE A 328 -1.34 -18.89 16.96
CA PHE A 328 -2.36 -18.97 18.00
C PHE A 328 -3.14 -20.28 17.94
N HIS A 329 -3.83 -20.60 19.04
CA HIS A 329 -4.74 -21.74 19.14
C HIS A 329 -6.20 -21.31 19.00
N LEU A 330 -7.02 -22.13 18.34
CA LEU A 330 -8.46 -21.98 18.22
C LEU A 330 -9.16 -23.22 18.76
N ASN A 331 -10.24 -23.07 19.51
CA ASN A 331 -11.08 -24.18 19.98
C ASN A 331 -12.07 -24.64 18.89
N GLU A 332 -11.59 -24.72 17.65
CA GLU A 332 -12.39 -25.01 16.46
C GLU A 332 -11.70 -26.11 15.67
N THR A 333 -12.46 -27.11 15.21
CA THR A 333 -11.95 -28.25 14.43
C THR A 333 -12.55 -28.31 13.02
N THR A 334 -13.57 -27.49 12.75
CA THR A 334 -14.20 -27.42 11.42
C THR A 334 -13.54 -26.34 10.58
N LYS A 335 -13.41 -26.54 9.26
CA LYS A 335 -12.82 -25.54 8.36
C LYS A 335 -13.47 -24.16 8.49
N SER A 336 -14.81 -24.10 8.55
CA SER A 336 -15.54 -22.84 8.72
C SER A 336 -15.22 -22.18 10.06
N GLY A 337 -15.26 -22.94 11.17
CA GLY A 337 -14.94 -22.41 12.49
C GLY A 337 -13.49 -21.92 12.59
N ILE A 338 -12.55 -22.62 11.94
CA ILE A 338 -11.15 -22.18 11.83
C ILE A 338 -11.07 -20.86 11.07
N VAL A 339 -11.71 -20.73 9.91
CA VAL A 339 -11.72 -19.47 9.13
C VAL A 339 -12.31 -18.32 9.95
N ASP A 340 -13.43 -18.53 10.64
CA ASP A 340 -14.07 -17.53 11.49
C ASP A 340 -13.19 -17.14 12.70
N GLY A 341 -12.55 -18.14 13.32
CA GLY A 341 -11.62 -17.93 14.41
C GLY A 341 -10.38 -17.14 13.99
N ILE A 342 -9.83 -17.43 12.79
CA ILE A 342 -8.72 -16.66 12.21
C ILE A 342 -9.16 -15.23 11.93
N ASN A 343 -10.33 -15.04 11.30
CA ASN A 343 -10.89 -13.71 11.02
C ASN A 343 -11.03 -12.88 12.29
N LYS A 344 -11.54 -13.49 13.37
CA LYS A 344 -11.67 -12.85 14.67
C LYS A 344 -10.31 -12.46 15.23
N LYS A 345 -9.34 -13.37 15.24
CA LYS A 345 -7.98 -13.11 15.75
C LYS A 345 -7.27 -12.00 14.99
N LEU A 346 -7.38 -11.98 13.66
CA LEU A 346 -6.83 -10.90 12.84
C LEU A 346 -7.52 -9.56 13.07
N SER A 347 -8.82 -9.56 13.42
CA SER A 347 -9.54 -8.31 13.75
C SER A 347 -9.21 -7.74 15.14
N GLU A 348 -8.65 -8.55 16.03
CA GLU A 348 -8.19 -8.12 17.35
C GLU A 348 -6.82 -7.41 17.27
N LEU A 349 -6.07 -7.64 16.18
CA LEU A 349 -4.77 -7.02 15.95
C LEU A 349 -4.86 -5.50 15.79
N ASN A 350 -3.94 -4.80 16.44
CA ASN A 350 -3.79 -3.36 16.35
C ASN A 350 -2.30 -2.97 16.23
N SER A 351 -2.03 -1.71 15.91
CA SER A 351 -0.66 -1.20 15.69
C SER A 351 0.26 -1.45 16.89
N ASP A 352 -0.23 -1.34 18.13
CA ASP A 352 0.59 -1.57 19.33
C ASP A 352 1.05 -3.04 19.45
N GLU A 353 0.22 -3.99 19.04
CA GLU A 353 0.57 -5.41 19.06
C GLU A 353 1.59 -5.76 17.98
N VAL A 354 1.42 -5.21 16.77
CA VAL A 354 2.38 -5.37 15.67
C VAL A 354 3.72 -4.73 16.03
N LEU A 355 3.70 -3.51 16.58
CA LEU A 355 4.89 -2.78 17.03
C LEU A 355 5.66 -3.55 18.11
N LYS A 356 4.96 -4.14 19.10
CA LYS A 356 5.60 -5.00 20.12
C LYS A 356 6.27 -6.24 19.53
N GLY A 357 5.75 -6.75 18.42
CA GLY A 357 6.32 -7.88 17.69
C GLY A 357 7.43 -7.51 16.72
N LEU A 358 7.67 -6.21 16.45
CA LEU A 358 8.56 -5.74 15.40
C LEU A 358 10.05 -5.76 15.82
N GLU A 359 10.87 -6.54 15.11
CA GLU A 359 12.33 -6.49 15.13
C GLU A 359 12.83 -5.89 13.80
N LEU A 360 13.27 -4.62 13.86
CA LEU A 360 13.83 -3.90 12.70
C LEU A 360 15.35 -4.11 12.61
N LYS A 361 15.82 -4.63 11.48
CA LYS A 361 17.25 -4.79 11.15
C LYS A 361 17.61 -3.89 9.98
N VAL A 362 18.49 -2.91 10.22
CA VAL A 362 19.01 -2.03 9.18
C VAL A 362 20.34 -2.58 8.69
N LEU A 363 20.41 -2.99 7.41
CA LEU A 363 21.68 -3.34 6.81
C LEU A 363 22.37 -2.06 6.34
N GLU A 364 23.38 -1.62 7.09
CA GLU A 364 24.30 -0.61 6.57
C GLU A 364 25.06 -1.22 5.38
N HIS A 365 24.81 -0.71 4.18
CA HIS A 365 25.62 -1.06 3.02
C HIS A 365 27.07 -0.74 3.35
N LYS A 366 27.90 -1.78 3.54
CA LYS A 366 29.34 -1.64 3.65
C LYS A 366 29.78 -0.83 2.43
N LYS A 367 30.17 0.42 2.68
CA LYS A 367 30.62 1.35 1.66
C LYS A 367 31.89 0.75 1.07
N VAL A 368 31.79 0.16 -0.12
CA VAL A 368 32.94 -0.41 -0.84
C VAL A 368 33.78 0.77 -1.33
N GLU A 369 34.60 1.34 -0.44
CA GLU A 369 35.60 2.32 -0.80
C GLU A 369 36.82 1.60 -1.40
N ASN A 370 36.93 1.67 -2.73
CA ASN A 370 38.16 1.42 -3.49
C ASN A 370 38.92 0.11 -3.19
N GLY A 371 38.25 -1.03 -3.31
CA GLY A 371 38.93 -2.30 -3.61
C GLY A 371 39.73 -2.93 -2.47
N LYS A 372 39.44 -2.58 -1.22
CA LYS A 372 39.92 -3.34 -0.05
C LYS A 372 38.72 -3.71 0.81
N GLU A 373 38.30 -4.97 0.75
CA GLU A 373 37.40 -5.55 1.75
C GLU A 373 38.07 -5.42 3.12
N ILE A 374 37.52 -4.57 3.98
CA ILE A 374 37.84 -4.56 5.39
C ILE A 374 36.74 -5.39 6.06
N GLU A 375 37.08 -6.62 6.45
CA GLU A 375 36.27 -7.44 7.35
C GLU A 375 36.20 -6.74 8.71
N ASN A 376 35.23 -5.84 8.90
CA ASN A 376 34.76 -5.52 10.23
C ASN A 376 33.68 -6.54 10.61
N SER A 377 34.08 -7.47 11.48
CA SER A 377 33.21 -8.26 12.36
C SER A 377 33.09 -7.48 13.67
N GLU A 378 32.10 -6.59 13.78
CA GLU A 378 31.67 -6.06 15.06
C GLU A 378 30.38 -6.76 15.45
N ASP A 379 30.52 -7.70 16.38
CA ASP A 379 29.43 -8.25 17.17
C ASP A 379 28.75 -7.11 17.92
N ILE A 380 27.57 -6.71 17.45
CA ILE A 380 26.69 -5.82 18.21
C ILE A 380 26.05 -6.66 19.31
N GLU A 381 26.69 -6.67 20.49
CA GLU A 381 26.09 -7.14 21.74
C GLU A 381 24.81 -6.33 22.02
N LYS A 382 23.67 -7.04 22.02
CA LYS A 382 22.39 -6.54 22.54
C LYS A 382 22.60 -6.12 23.99
N SER A 383 22.34 -4.85 24.28
CA SER A 383 22.36 -4.30 25.63
C SER A 383 21.11 -4.73 26.38
N ASP A 384 21.30 -5.64 27.34
CA ASP A 384 20.30 -6.07 28.31
C ASP A 384 19.74 -4.87 29.10
N SER A 385 18.50 -4.51 28.75
CA SER A 385 17.75 -3.44 29.40
C SER A 385 16.79 -4.00 30.45
N SER A 386 17.32 -4.68 31.48
CA SER A 386 16.49 -5.05 32.64
C SER A 386 17.33 -5.36 33.89
N ASN A 387 17.59 -4.35 34.72
CA ASN A 387 17.67 -4.51 36.18
C ASN A 387 17.74 -3.13 36.88
N ILE A 388 16.58 -2.57 37.24
CA ILE A 388 16.50 -1.58 38.32
C ILE A 388 15.94 -2.31 39.55
N VAL A 389 16.85 -2.74 40.42
CA VAL A 389 16.55 -3.24 41.76
C VAL A 389 16.32 -2.02 42.66
N GLU A 390 15.07 -1.76 42.99
CA GLU A 390 14.68 -0.76 43.98
C GLU A 390 15.00 -1.29 45.38
N LYS A 391 16.13 -0.85 45.93
CA LYS A 391 16.57 -1.15 47.29
C LYS A 391 15.85 -0.23 48.27
N LYS A 392 14.74 -0.68 48.86
CA LYS A 392 14.11 0.01 50.01
C LYS A 392 14.99 -0.15 51.25
N GLY A 393 15.57 0.96 51.68
CA GLY A 393 16.29 1.10 52.94
C GLY A 393 15.36 1.30 54.13
N GLU A 394 15.76 0.69 55.24
CA GLU A 394 15.25 0.86 56.60
C GLU A 394 15.31 2.31 57.08
N ARG A 395 14.27 2.73 57.82
CA ARG A 395 14.39 3.52 59.05
C ARG A 395 13.24 3.19 60.00
#